data_AF-A0A958I3U4-F1
#
_entry.id   AF-A0A958I3U4-F1
#
_cell.length_a   1.000
_cell.length_b   1.000
_cell.length_c   1.000
_cell.angle_alpha   90.00
_cell.angle_beta   90.00
_cell.angle_gamma   90.00
#
_symmetry.space_group_name_H-M   'P 1'
#
loop_
_entity.id
_entity.type
_entity.pdbx_description
1 polymer ?
#
loop_
_entity_poly.entity_id
_entity_poly.type
_entity_poly.pdbx_seq_one_letter_code
_entity_poly.pdbx_strand_id
1 'polypeptide(L)' 'YIYWEDGVEELYDLSDDHAEQNNLAPSAKEVCETMRELLMQNLSVRKNTDKNEGNQADDLVMQRLKDLGYI' A
#
# COMPACT_ATOMS: atom_id res chain seq x y z
N TYR A 1 -2.69 -6.88 0.39
CA TYR A 1 -1.48 -6.82 -0.46
C TYR A 1 -1.06 -5.38 -0.53
N ILE A 2 0.20 -5.09 -0.20
CA ILE A 2 0.78 -3.76 -0.16
C ILE A 2 2.08 -3.80 -0.97
N TYR A 3 2.26 -2.82 -1.83
CA TYR A 3 3.47 -2.64 -2.63
C TYR A 3 4.04 -1.25 -2.36
N TRP A 4 5.22 -1.21 -1.77
CA TRP A 4 5.90 0.02 -1.39
C TRP A 4 6.78 0.55 -2.52
N GLU A 5 7.08 1.86 -2.50
CA GLU A 5 7.90 2.51 -3.53
C GLU A 5 9.36 2.03 -3.55
N ASP A 6 9.86 1.52 -2.43
CA ASP A 6 11.19 0.92 -2.30
C ASP A 6 11.26 -0.54 -2.81
N GLY A 7 10.14 -1.07 -3.30
CA GLY A 7 10.02 -2.42 -3.86
C GLY A 7 9.76 -3.51 -2.81
N VAL A 8 9.51 -3.13 -1.56
CA VAL A 8 9.06 -4.07 -0.52
C VAL A 8 7.61 -4.47 -0.78
N GLU A 9 7.32 -5.76 -0.60
CA GLU A 9 5.99 -6.33 -0.78
C GLU A 9 5.49 -6.92 0.55
N GLU A 10 4.20 -6.70 0.83
CA GLU A 10 3.54 -7.29 1.98
C GLU A 10 2.23 -7.95 1.58
N LEU A 11 1.99 -9.14 2.13
CA LEU A 11 0.79 -9.92 1.88
C LEU A 11 0.26 -10.45 3.20
N TYR A 12 -1.00 -10.13 3.49
CA TYR A 12 -1.69 -10.51 4.71
C TYR A 12 -2.99 -11.23 4.35
N ASP A 13 -3.31 -12.30 5.07
CA ASP A 13 -4.62 -12.95 5.00
C ASP A 13 -5.53 -12.35 6.07
N LEU A 14 -6.37 -11.38 5.68
CA LEU A 14 -7.26 -10.69 6.61
C LEU A 14 -8.37 -11.57 7.20
N SER A 15 -8.56 -12.79 6.66
CA SER A 15 -9.54 -13.74 7.21
C SER A 15 -9.05 -14.39 8.49
N ASP A 16 -7.74 -14.62 8.60
CA ASP A 16 -7.07 -15.28 9.72
C ASP A 16 -6.26 -14.28 10.57
N ASP A 17 -5.66 -13.29 9.93
CA ASP A 17 -4.81 -12.26 10.52
C ASP A 17 -5.29 -10.85 10.17
N HIS A 18 -6.40 -10.45 10.80
CA HIS A 18 -6.99 -9.12 10.63
C HIS A 18 -6.08 -7.99 11.18
N ALA A 19 -5.12 -8.32 12.03
CA ALA A 19 -4.18 -7.35 12.61
C ALA A 19 -2.93 -7.15 11.74
N GLU A 20 -2.82 -7.87 10.60
CA GLU A 20 -1.71 -7.76 9.65
C GLU A 20 -0.34 -7.99 10.31
N GLN A 21 -0.25 -8.95 11.23
CA GLN A 21 0.97 -9.23 11.98
C GLN A 21 1.93 -10.19 11.25
N ASN A 22 1.42 -11.00 10.33
CA ASN A 22 2.15 -12.07 9.66
C ASN A 22 2.26 -11.78 8.17
N ASN A 23 3.39 -11.19 7.77
CA ASN A 23 3.66 -10.95 6.36
C ASN A 23 3.99 -12.27 5.64
N LEU A 24 3.10 -12.69 4.74
CA LEU A 24 3.18 -13.89 3.90
C LEU A 24 3.95 -13.67 2.59
N ALA A 25 4.29 -12.43 2.24
CA ALA A 25 4.95 -12.11 0.97
C ALA A 25 6.25 -12.89 0.72
N PRO A 26 7.14 -13.12 1.72
CA PRO A 26 8.36 -13.92 1.50
C PRO A 26 8.10 -15.36 1.06
N SER A 27 6.96 -15.93 1.47
CA SER A 27 6.61 -17.34 1.25
C SER A 27 5.64 -17.55 0.09
N ALA A 28 4.96 -16.50 -0.35
CA ALA A 28 3.87 -16.55 -1.33
C ALA A 28 4.19 -15.74 -2.60
N LYS A 29 5.35 -16.01 -3.21
CA LYS A 29 5.85 -15.23 -4.36
C LYS A 29 4.88 -15.19 -5.54
N GLU A 30 4.32 -16.34 -5.95
CA GLU A 30 3.37 -16.41 -7.09
C GLU A 30 2.10 -15.58 -6.86
N VAL A 31 1.62 -15.54 -5.60
CA VAL A 31 0.46 -14.73 -5.22
C VAL A 31 0.81 -13.25 -5.25
N CYS A 32 2.00 -12.88 -4.77
CA CYS A 32 2.49 -11.50 -4.85
C CYS A 32 2.64 -11.02 -6.30
N GLU A 33 3.16 -11.86 -7.20
CA GLU A 33 3.27 -11.53 -8.62
C GLU A 33 1.90 -11.23 -9.24
N THR A 34 0.93 -12.11 -9.00
CA THR A 34 -0.45 -11.93 -9.49
C THR A 34 -1.10 -10.65 -8.91
N MET A 35 -0.94 -10.42 -7.60
CA MET A 35 -1.49 -9.25 -6.92
C MET A 35 -0.83 -7.95 -7.40
N ARG A 36 0.49 -7.97 -7.66
CA ARG A 36 1.22 -6.84 -8.24
C ARG A 36 0.71 -6.51 -9.64
N GLU A 37 0.52 -7.49 -10.50
CA GLU A 37 -0.02 -7.27 -11.85
C GLU A 37 -1.41 -6.64 -11.79
N LEU A 38 -2.30 -7.16 -10.93
CA LEU A 38 -3.63 -6.59 -10.71
C LEU A 38 -3.56 -5.15 -10.18
N LEU A 39 -2.68 -4.88 -9.21
CA LEU A 39 -2.48 -3.53 -8.67
C LEU A 39 -2.02 -2.55 -9.76
N MET A 40 -1.03 -2.94 -10.57
CA MET A 40 -0.48 -2.11 -11.65
C MET A 40 -1.50 -1.85 -12.76
N GLN A 41 -2.33 -2.83 -13.10
CA GLN A 41 -3.44 -2.65 -14.04
C GLN A 41 -4.44 -1.61 -13.50
N ASN A 42 -4.83 -1.71 -12.23
CA ASN A 42 -5.77 -0.76 -11.61
C ASN A 42 -5.17 0.66 -11.49
N LEU A 43 -3.89 0.78 -11.16
CA LEU A 43 -3.20 2.07 -11.13
C LEU A 43 -3.10 2.68 -12.53
N SER A 44 -2.83 1.89 -13.56
CA SER A 44 -2.81 2.36 -14.95
C SER A 44 -4.19 2.85 -15.41
N VAL A 45 -5.26 2.25 -14.92
CA VAL A 45 -6.64 2.72 -15.12
C VAL A 45 -6.89 4.05 -14.41
N ARG A 46 -6.45 4.20 -13.14
CA ARG A 46 -6.61 5.45 -12.36
C ARG A 46 -5.70 6.59 -12.78
N LYS A 47 -4.54 6.32 -13.40
CA LYS A 47 -3.64 7.37 -13.94
C LYS A 47 -4.30 8.22 -15.04
N ASN A 48 -5.40 7.74 -15.61
CA ASN A 48 -6.26 8.51 -16.52
C ASN A 48 -7.30 9.39 -15.79
N THR A 49 -7.51 9.21 -14.48
CA THR A 49 -8.56 9.88 -13.69
C THR A 49 -8.00 10.86 -12.65
N ASP A 50 -6.78 10.65 -12.15
CA ASP A 50 -6.29 11.27 -10.90
C ASP A 50 -5.27 12.42 -11.07
N LYS A 51 -5.45 13.29 -12.07
CA LYS A 51 -4.52 14.41 -12.32
C LYS A 51 -4.68 15.63 -11.39
N ASN A 52 -5.51 15.61 -10.34
CA ASN A 52 -6.00 16.88 -9.77
C ASN A 52 -5.83 17.19 -8.27
N GLU A 53 -5.44 16.30 -7.35
CA GLU A 53 -5.61 16.65 -5.91
C GLU A 53 -4.43 16.30 -4.96
N GLY A 54 -3.19 16.25 -5.47
CA GLY A 54 -2.04 15.73 -4.71
C GLY A 54 -1.37 16.66 -3.67
N ASN A 55 -1.65 17.97 -3.60
CA ASN A 55 -0.78 18.90 -2.87
C ASN A 55 -1.26 19.36 -1.48
N GLN A 56 -2.51 19.10 -1.06
CA GLN A 56 -3.01 19.58 0.24
C GLN A 56 -3.06 18.51 1.34
N ALA A 57 -3.01 17.23 0.99
CA ALA A 57 -3.11 16.15 1.97
C ALA A 57 -1.82 15.94 2.77
N ASP A 58 -0.67 16.26 2.19
CA ASP A 58 0.65 15.93 2.73
C ASP A 58 0.98 16.69 4.03
N ASP A 59 0.65 17.98 4.07
CA ASP A 59 0.92 18.86 5.22
C ASP A 59 0.05 18.48 6.45
N LEU A 60 -1.21 18.10 6.20
CA LEU A 60 -2.14 17.66 7.24
C LEU A 60 -1.73 16.32 7.86
N VAL A 61 -1.18 15.42 7.03
CA VAL A 61 -0.68 14.10 7.47
C VAL A 61 0.59 14.27 8.31
N MET A 62 1.54 15.09 7.86
CA MET A 62 2.75 15.44 8.62
C MET A 62 2.41 15.98 10.02
N GLN A 63 1.44 16.90 10.10
CA GLN A 63 1.04 17.48 11.39
C GLN A 63 0.41 16.45 12.33
N ARG A 64 -0.42 15.54 11.80
CA ARG A 64 -1.07 14.46 12.58
C ARG A 64 -0.07 13.44 13.11
N LEU A 65 0.93 13.06 12.31
CA LEU A 65 1.95 12.08 12.70
C LEU A 65 2.82 12.59 13.86
N LYS A 66 3.13 13.89 13.86
CA LYS A 66 3.86 14.56 14.95
C LYS A 66 3.05 14.59 16.25
N ASP A 67 1.75 14.87 16.18
CA ASP A 67 0.87 14.90 17.35
C ASP A 67 0.74 13.52 18.02
N LEU A 68 0.82 12.46 17.21
CA LEU A 68 0.77 11.07 17.66
C LEU A 68 2.13 10.51 18.11
N GLY A 69 3.22 11.28 18.01
CA GLY A 69 4.55 10.89 18.47
C GLY A 69 5.29 9.86 17.60
N TYR A 70 4.91 9.72 16.34
CA TYR A 70 5.58 8.83 15.39
C TYR A 70 6.85 9.46 14.76
N ILE A 71 6.99 10.79 14.82
CA ILE A 71 8.11 11.61 14.33
C ILE A 71 8.35 12.84 15.21
#